data_AF-A0A2N2FS51-F1
#
_entry.id   AF-A0A2N2FS51-F1
#
_cell.length_a   1.000
_cell.length_b   1.000
_cell.length_c   1.000
_cell.angle_alpha   90.00
_cell.angle_beta   90.00
_cell.angle_gamma   90.00
#
_symmetry.space_group_name_H-M   'P 1'
#
loop_
_entity.id
_entity.type
_entity.pdbx_description
1 polymer ?
#
loop_
_entity_poly.entity_id
_entity_poly.type
_entity_poly.pdbx_seq_one_letter_code
_entity_poly.pdbx_strand_id
1 'polypeptide(L)'
;HALLASLNIQAEKDVDVKVFDIKHDGYNLSIKADVEATYGGKKYLIFSRNLSPEYINMLQKSGNQLIFVSDRDEPARNMEKILRGFNVNFTSGNFTFSGLEKNQPPYTLGFTGTKIKTDKELYVVNFDFNNDLRGLMQETWSAGVIQY
;
A
#
# COMPACT_ATOMS: atom_id res chain seq x y z
N HIS A 1 2.69 -6.01 2.71
CA HIS A 1 2.89 -5.96 4.17
C HIS A 1 3.79 -4.79 4.57
N ALA A 2 5.03 -4.69 4.06
CA ALA A 2 5.94 -3.57 4.37
C ALA A 2 5.32 -2.18 4.12
N LEU A 3 4.68 -1.98 2.96
CA LEU A 3 3.94 -0.75 2.64
C LEU A 3 2.85 -0.40 3.66
N LEU A 4 2.08 -1.39 4.13
CA LEU A 4 1.00 -1.13 5.09
C LEU A 4 1.56 -0.80 6.47
N ALA A 5 2.62 -1.50 6.88
CA ALA A 5 3.33 -1.21 8.12
C ALA A 5 3.91 0.21 8.13
N SER A 6 4.49 0.68 7.02
CA SER A 6 5.02 2.05 6.92
C SER A 6 3.94 3.13 6.95
N LEU A 7 2.69 2.77 6.69
CA LEU A 7 1.52 3.66 6.79
C LEU A 7 0.81 3.51 8.14
N ASN A 8 1.38 2.77 9.10
CA ASN A 8 0.76 2.41 10.38
C ASN A 8 -0.61 1.73 10.22
N ILE A 9 -0.78 0.97 9.13
CA ILE A 9 -1.98 0.16 8.88
C ILE A 9 -1.72 -1.25 9.39
N GLN A 10 -2.49 -1.66 10.40
CA GLN A 10 -2.44 -3.02 10.93
C GLN A 10 -2.99 -3.99 9.88
N ALA A 11 -2.19 -4.98 9.52
CA ALA A 11 -2.53 -5.95 8.50
C ALA A 11 -2.08 -7.36 8.88
N GLU A 12 -2.90 -8.34 8.52
CA GLU A 12 -2.65 -9.78 8.69
C GLU A 12 -2.74 -10.46 7.33
N LYS A 13 -1.91 -11.49 7.10
CA LYS A 13 -1.89 -12.24 5.84
C LYS A 13 -2.69 -13.53 5.95
N ASP A 14 -3.15 -14.01 4.80
CA ASP A 14 -3.71 -15.36 4.65
C ASP A 14 -4.94 -15.67 5.54
N VAL A 15 -5.78 -14.66 5.77
CA VAL A 15 -6.90 -14.71 6.72
C VAL A 15 -8.12 -15.39 6.11
N ASP A 16 -8.73 -16.31 6.85
CA ASP A 16 -10.00 -16.92 6.49
C ASP A 16 -11.17 -16.02 6.90
N VAL A 17 -11.92 -15.54 5.91
CA VAL A 17 -13.05 -14.62 6.07
C VAL A 17 -14.35 -15.37 5.82
N LYS A 18 -15.22 -15.42 6.83
CA LYS A 18 -16.54 -16.02 6.70
C LYS A 18 -17.43 -15.20 5.76
N VAL A 19 -18.03 -15.88 4.78
CA VAL A 19 -18.95 -15.29 3.79
C VAL A 19 -20.39 -15.73 4.05
N PHE A 20 -20.57 -16.99 4.48
CA PHE A 20 -21.87 -17.56 4.85
C PHE A 20 -21.80 -18.19 6.24
N ASP A 21 -22.87 -18.02 7.01
CA ASP A 21 -23.01 -18.57 8.36
C ASP A 21 -24.17 -19.55 8.43
N ILE A 22 -23.93 -20.71 9.04
CA ILE A 22 -24.92 -21.78 9.19
C ILE A 22 -26.24 -21.33 9.82
N LYS A 23 -26.21 -20.31 10.70
CA LYS A 23 -27.42 -19.79 11.36
C LYS A 23 -28.35 -19.02 10.42
N HIS A 24 -27.81 -18.40 9.39
CA HIS A 24 -28.57 -17.56 8.46
C HIS A 24 -28.76 -18.25 7.10
N ASP A 25 -27.76 -19.02 6.67
CA ASP A 25 -27.65 -19.53 5.30
C ASP A 25 -27.75 -21.06 5.21
N GLY A 26 -27.75 -21.77 6.36
CA GLY A 26 -27.82 -23.23 6.41
C GLY A 26 -26.52 -23.97 6.10
N TYR A 27 -25.44 -23.25 5.76
CA TYR A 27 -24.09 -23.78 5.58
C TYR A 27 -23.03 -22.74 5.99
N ASN A 28 -21.83 -23.22 6.31
CA ASN A 28 -20.68 -22.35 6.55
C ASN A 28 -19.77 -22.34 5.32
N LEU A 29 -19.42 -21.16 4.85
CA LEU A 29 -18.41 -20.99 3.82
C LEU A 29 -17.53 -19.79 4.15
N SER A 30 -16.22 -20.01 4.08
CA SER A 30 -15.21 -18.97 4.22
C SER A 30 -14.35 -18.91 2.98
N ILE A 31 -13.84 -17.73 2.68
CA ILE A 31 -12.87 -17.49 1.61
C ILE A 31 -11.57 -16.98 2.23
N LYS A 32 -10.44 -17.31 1.61
CA LYS A 32 -9.15 -16.81 2.05
C LYS A 32 -8.85 -15.45 1.40
N ALA A 33 -8.73 -14.42 2.23
CA ALA A 33 -8.19 -13.12 1.82
C ALA A 33 -6.67 -13.16 1.90
N ASP A 34 -6.00 -12.54 0.93
CA ASP A 34 -4.54 -12.54 0.90
C ASP A 34 -3.99 -11.58 1.98
N VAL A 35 -4.70 -10.47 2.21
CA VAL A 35 -4.45 -9.57 3.34
C VAL A 35 -5.77 -9.06 3.92
N GLU A 36 -5.88 -9.08 5.24
CA GLU A 36 -6.87 -8.33 6.01
C GLU A 36 -6.20 -7.13 6.66
N ALA A 37 -6.85 -5.97 6.66
CA ALA A 37 -6.32 -4.77 7.30
C ALA A 37 -7.42 -3.95 7.96
N THR A 38 -7.08 -3.26 9.05
CA THR A 38 -7.99 -2.33 9.74
C THR A 38 -7.42 -0.92 9.68
N TYR A 39 -8.22 0.02 9.16
CA TYR A 39 -7.84 1.42 9.06
C TYR A 39 -9.06 2.33 9.15
N GLY A 40 -8.96 3.41 9.94
CA GLY A 40 -10.06 4.38 10.10
C GLY A 40 -11.38 3.75 10.59
N GLY A 41 -11.31 2.69 11.41
CA GLY A 41 -12.47 1.95 11.90
C GLY A 41 -13.16 1.06 10.86
N LYS A 42 -12.55 0.88 9.68
CA LYS A 42 -13.05 0.01 8.61
C LYS A 42 -12.13 -1.18 8.41
N LYS A 43 -12.74 -2.31 8.05
CA LYS A 43 -12.04 -3.54 7.68
C LYS A 43 -11.90 -3.63 6.17
N TYR A 44 -10.68 -3.87 5.72
CA TYR A 44 -10.28 -3.97 4.32
C TYR A 44 -9.80 -5.40 4.04
N LEU A 45 -10.25 -5.96 2.92
CA LEU A 45 -9.82 -7.26 2.44
C LEU A 45 -9.18 -7.09 1.06
N ILE A 46 -7.96 -7.58 0.92
CA ILE A 46 -7.19 -7.52 -0.32
C ILE A 46 -7.17 -8.91 -0.95
N PHE A 47 -7.50 -8.96 -2.23
CA PHE A 47 -7.49 -10.18 -3.03
C PHE A 47 -6.65 -9.98 -4.31
N SER A 48 -5.75 -10.91 -4.61
CA SER A 48 -5.07 -11.04 -5.90
C SER A 48 -5.89 -11.85 -6.91
N ARG A 49 -6.88 -12.60 -6.41
CA ARG A 49 -7.82 -13.40 -7.20
C ARG A 49 -9.12 -12.64 -7.44
N ASN A 50 -9.76 -12.93 -8.56
CA ASN A 50 -11.13 -12.50 -8.80
C ASN A 50 -12.10 -13.29 -7.91
N LEU A 51 -13.13 -12.63 -7.41
CA LEU A 51 -14.25 -13.25 -6.70
C LEU A 51 -15.51 -13.18 -7.55
N SER A 52 -16.43 -14.13 -7.35
CA SER A 52 -17.75 -14.05 -7.97
C SER A 52 -18.52 -12.83 -7.44
N PRO A 53 -19.45 -12.25 -8.23
CA PRO A 53 -20.28 -11.13 -7.77
C PRO A 53 -21.06 -11.43 -6.48
N GLU A 54 -21.46 -12.68 -6.27
CA GLU A 54 -22.14 -13.12 -5.06
C GLU A 54 -21.28 -12.93 -3.80
N TYR A 55 -20.02 -13.39 -3.83
CA TYR A 55 -19.11 -13.23 -2.69
C TYR A 55 -18.77 -11.77 -2.42
N ILE A 56 -18.56 -10.98 -3.48
CA ILE A 56 -18.35 -9.53 -3.37
C ILE A 56 -19.51 -8.88 -2.62
N ASN A 57 -20.74 -9.18 -3.02
CA ASN A 57 -21.93 -8.61 -2.39
C ASN A 57 -22.06 -9.01 -0.91
N MET A 58 -21.77 -10.26 -0.56
CA MET A 58 -21.83 -10.72 0.84
C MET A 58 -20.77 -10.05 1.72
N LEU A 59 -19.52 -9.97 1.25
CA LEU A 59 -18.44 -9.31 1.99
C LEU A 59 -18.71 -7.82 2.18
N GLN A 60 -19.26 -7.15 1.17
CA GLN A 60 -19.61 -5.72 1.27
C GLN A 60 -20.80 -5.50 2.22
N LYS A 61 -21.83 -6.37 2.19
CA LYS A 61 -22.97 -6.31 3.12
C LYS A 61 -22.55 -6.49 4.59
N SER A 62 -21.49 -7.25 4.84
CA SER A 62 -20.88 -7.39 6.17
C SER A 62 -19.96 -6.22 6.55
N GLY A 63 -19.89 -5.16 5.74
CA GLY A 63 -19.18 -3.92 6.02
C GLY A 63 -17.72 -3.91 5.54
N ASN A 64 -17.24 -4.97 4.89
CA ASN A 64 -15.86 -5.02 4.41
C ASN A 64 -15.67 -4.14 3.17
N GLN A 65 -14.54 -3.44 3.12
CA GLN A 65 -14.04 -2.76 1.94
C GLN A 65 -13.14 -3.71 1.16
N LEU A 66 -13.32 -3.81 -0.16
CA LEU A 66 -12.61 -4.78 -0.99
C LEU A 66 -11.61 -4.07 -1.89
N ILE A 67 -10.38 -4.58 -1.94
CA ILE A 67 -9.31 -4.11 -2.82
C ILE A 67 -8.83 -5.30 -3.66
N PHE A 68 -8.86 -5.14 -4.98
CA PHE A 68 -8.41 -6.17 -5.90
C PHE A 68 -7.09 -5.79 -6.57
N VAL A 69 -6.07 -6.60 -6.39
CA VAL A 69 -4.77 -6.52 -7.08
C VAL A 69 -4.67 -7.66 -8.09
N SER A 70 -3.70 -7.59 -9.00
CA SER A 70 -3.52 -8.60 -10.04
C SER A 70 -2.06 -8.84 -10.30
N ASP A 71 -1.64 -10.09 -10.39
CA ASP A 71 -0.26 -10.44 -10.77
C ASP A 71 0.09 -10.04 -12.21
N ARG A 72 -0.92 -9.67 -13.01
CA ARG A 72 -0.74 -9.12 -14.37
C ARG A 72 -0.47 -7.62 -14.38
N ASP A 73 -0.80 -6.92 -13.30
CA ASP A 73 -0.50 -5.50 -13.17
C ASP A 73 0.94 -5.30 -12.70
N GLU A 74 1.58 -4.24 -13.20
CA GLU A 74 2.89 -3.85 -12.70
C GLU A 74 2.82 -3.56 -11.18
N PRO A 75 3.88 -3.85 -10.41
CA PRO A 75 3.91 -3.66 -8.97
C PRO A 75 3.46 -2.26 -8.53
N ALA A 76 3.87 -1.21 -9.24
CA ALA A 76 3.45 0.17 -8.97
C ALA A 76 1.94 0.34 -9.06
N ARG A 77 1.30 -0.24 -10.08
CA ARG A 77 -0.15 -0.15 -10.26
C ARG A 77 -0.91 -0.87 -9.14
N ASN A 78 -0.44 -2.03 -8.69
CA ASN A 78 -1.02 -2.72 -7.55
C ASN A 78 -0.88 -1.91 -6.25
N MET A 79 0.29 -1.33 -6.01
CA MET A 79 0.52 -0.43 -4.88
C MET A 79 -0.44 0.77 -4.95
N GLU A 80 -0.61 1.42 -6.10
CA GLU A 80 -1.55 2.54 -6.24
C GLU A 80 -3.00 2.14 -5.96
N LYS A 81 -3.45 0.96 -6.41
CA LYS A 81 -4.78 0.44 -6.09
C LYS A 81 -4.97 0.28 -4.58
N ILE A 82 -3.96 -0.23 -3.89
CA ILE A 82 -3.95 -0.36 -2.42
C ILE A 82 -4.08 1.02 -1.77
N LEU A 83 -3.25 1.99 -2.17
CA LEU A 83 -3.28 3.35 -1.64
C LEU A 83 -4.64 4.03 -1.86
N ARG A 84 -5.21 3.92 -3.07
CA ARG A 84 -6.57 4.42 -3.37
C ARG A 84 -7.62 3.74 -2.50
N GLY A 85 -7.52 2.43 -2.30
CA GLY A 85 -8.43 1.68 -1.45
C GLY A 85 -8.46 2.18 -0.01
N PHE A 86 -7.29 2.50 0.55
CA PHE A 86 -7.18 3.11 1.89
C PHE A 86 -7.44 4.62 1.92
N ASN A 87 -7.82 5.23 0.78
CA ASN A 87 -8.01 6.68 0.64
C ASN A 87 -6.75 7.47 1.05
N VAL A 88 -5.58 6.94 0.74
CA VAL A 88 -4.28 7.58 0.96
C VAL A 88 -3.98 8.48 -0.23
N ASN A 89 -3.67 9.74 0.03
CA ASN A 89 -3.26 10.68 -1.01
C ASN A 89 -1.82 10.39 -1.46
N PHE A 90 -1.64 10.22 -2.77
CA PHE A 90 -0.32 10.00 -3.35
C PHE A 90 -0.15 10.72 -4.69
N THR A 91 1.10 10.83 -5.13
CA THR A 91 1.47 11.34 -6.45
C THR A 91 2.58 10.46 -6.99
N SER A 92 2.39 9.91 -8.19
CA SER A 92 3.42 9.13 -8.88
C SER A 92 4.09 9.99 -9.93
N GLY A 93 5.40 9.85 -10.11
CA GLY A 93 6.15 10.62 -11.08
C GLY A 93 7.65 10.57 -10.87
N ASN A 94 8.35 11.41 -11.64
CA ASN A 94 9.78 11.65 -11.46
C ASN A 94 9.97 12.77 -10.43
N PHE A 95 10.79 12.51 -9.42
CA PHE A 95 11.13 13.46 -8.37
C PHE A 95 12.59 13.82 -8.46
N THR A 96 12.87 15.12 -8.33
CA THR A 96 14.22 15.66 -8.42
C THR A 96 14.51 16.48 -7.17
N PHE A 97 15.65 16.19 -6.56
CA PHE A 97 16.18 16.87 -5.39
C PHE A 97 17.51 17.50 -5.75
N SER A 98 17.77 18.71 -5.25
CA SER A 98 19.01 19.41 -5.48
C SER A 98 19.52 19.96 -4.16
N GLY A 99 20.83 19.81 -3.92
CA GLY A 99 21.49 20.25 -2.70
C GLY A 99 22.62 21.22 -3.00
N LEU A 100 22.85 22.14 -2.05
CA LEU A 100 24.01 23.01 -2.00
C LEU A 100 24.78 22.67 -0.72
N GLU A 101 25.65 21.67 -0.76
CA GLU A 101 26.58 21.48 0.35
C GLU A 101 27.68 22.54 0.30
N LYS A 102 28.00 23.11 1.47
CA LYS A 102 29.05 24.11 1.61
C LYS A 102 30.39 23.45 1.24
N ASN A 103 31.07 23.96 0.20
CA ASN A 103 32.31 23.44 -0.39
C ASN A 103 32.17 22.19 -1.31
N GLN A 104 30.97 21.87 -1.81
CA GLN A 104 30.81 20.87 -2.88
C GLN A 104 30.12 21.46 -4.12
N PRO A 105 30.36 20.89 -5.32
CA PRO A 105 29.59 21.22 -6.51
C PRO A 105 28.10 20.93 -6.31
N PRO A 106 27.19 21.71 -6.92
CA PRO A 106 25.77 21.40 -6.92
C PRO A 106 25.53 19.98 -7.43
N TYR A 107 24.68 19.25 -6.75
CA TYR A 107 24.31 17.90 -7.15
C TYR A 107 22.79 17.78 -7.26
N THR A 108 22.36 16.82 -8.08
CA THR A 108 20.96 16.53 -8.33
C THR A 108 20.73 15.02 -8.22
N LEU A 109 19.71 14.64 -7.44
CA LEU A 109 19.24 13.28 -7.30
C LEU A 109 17.85 13.19 -7.91
N GLY A 110 17.68 12.35 -8.94
CA GLY A 110 16.41 12.15 -9.63
C GLY A 110 15.99 10.69 -9.60
N PHE A 111 14.73 10.41 -9.29
CA PHE A 111 14.19 9.05 -9.37
C PHE A 111 12.68 9.03 -9.59
N THR A 112 12.20 7.97 -10.23
CA THR A 112 10.77 7.69 -10.36
C THR A 112 10.26 6.92 -9.16
N GLY A 113 9.10 7.31 -8.65
CA GLY A 113 8.46 6.61 -7.55
C GLY A 113 7.06 7.15 -7.27
N THR A 114 6.54 6.78 -6.11
CA THR A 114 5.26 7.29 -5.60
C THR A 114 5.48 8.02 -4.28
N LYS A 115 5.15 9.31 -4.26
CA LYS A 115 5.14 10.13 -3.06
C LYS A 115 3.84 9.98 -2.32
N ILE A 116 3.91 9.64 -1.04
CA ILE A 116 2.79 9.55 -0.11
C ILE A 116 2.96 10.65 0.93
N LYS A 117 1.90 11.43 1.15
CA LYS A 117 1.90 12.46 2.19
C LYS A 117 1.46 11.86 3.52
N THR A 118 2.39 11.73 4.45
CA THR A 118 2.13 11.30 5.83
C THR A 118 2.44 12.45 6.81
N ASP A 119 2.96 12.17 8.00
CA ASP A 119 3.63 13.16 8.85
C ASP A 119 4.91 13.71 8.21
N LYS A 120 5.55 12.90 7.36
CA LYS A 120 6.68 13.26 6.49
C LYS A 120 6.39 12.95 5.02
N GLU A 121 7.21 13.46 4.11
CA GLU A 121 7.17 13.03 2.72
C GLU A 121 7.81 11.63 2.61
N LEU A 122 7.01 10.66 2.19
CA LEU A 122 7.45 9.28 2.01
C LEU A 122 7.48 8.94 0.52
N TYR A 123 8.61 8.44 0.04
CA TYR A 123 8.79 8.01 -1.34
C TYR A 123 8.87 6.48 -1.40
N VAL A 124 8.03 5.90 -2.23
CA VAL A 124 7.95 4.45 -2.43
C VAL A 124 8.54 4.12 -3.81
N VAL A 125 9.53 3.23 -3.84
CA VAL A 125 10.34 2.91 -5.03
C VAL A 125 10.43 1.40 -5.26
N ASN A 126 10.62 0.97 -6.51
CA ASN A 126 10.72 -0.45 -6.90
C ASN A 126 12.17 -0.93 -7.13
N PHE A 127 13.15 -0.16 -6.65
CA PHE A 127 14.57 -0.48 -6.78
C PHE A 127 15.24 -0.37 -5.41
N ASP A 128 16.40 -1.03 -5.28
CA ASP A 128 17.21 -0.92 -4.07
C ASP A 128 17.78 0.50 -3.97
N PHE A 129 17.26 1.25 -3.00
CA PHE A 129 17.67 2.62 -2.76
C PHE A 129 18.87 2.64 -1.82
N ASN A 130 20.03 3.03 -2.34
CA ASN A 130 21.30 3.10 -1.64
C ASN A 130 21.16 3.77 -0.25
N ASN A 131 21.78 3.15 0.77
CA ASN A 131 21.65 3.57 2.16
C ASN A 131 22.23 4.95 2.44
N ASP A 132 23.34 5.33 1.80
CA ASP A 132 23.95 6.65 1.96
C ASP A 132 23.03 7.73 1.38
N LEU A 133 22.47 7.48 0.19
CA LEU A 133 21.45 8.35 -0.41
C LEU A 133 20.18 8.42 0.45
N ARG A 134 19.80 7.32 1.12
CA ARG A 134 18.66 7.31 2.04
C ARG A 134 18.92 8.19 3.26
N GLY A 135 20.14 8.16 3.81
CA GLY A 135 20.59 9.07 4.87
C GLY A 135 20.51 10.52 4.42
N LEU A 136 21.07 10.82 3.24
CA LEU A 136 21.02 12.15 2.64
C LEU A 136 19.58 12.66 2.45
N MET A 137 18.69 11.80 1.95
CA MET A 137 17.27 12.13 1.75
C MET A 137 16.59 12.55 3.05
N GLN A 138 16.88 11.83 4.13
CA GLN A 138 16.32 12.09 5.45
C GLN A 138 16.92 13.33 6.10
N GLU A 139 18.22 13.55 5.99
CA GLU A 139 18.92 14.66 6.63
C GLU A 139 18.66 16.00 5.94
N THR A 140 18.65 16.00 4.60
CA THR A 140 18.54 17.25 3.82
C THR A 140 17.10 17.67 3.57
N TRP A 141 16.20 16.72 3.27
CA TRP A 141 14.82 17.03 2.90
C TRP A 141 13.77 16.45 3.86
N SER A 142 14.18 15.81 4.95
CA SER A 142 13.25 15.11 5.86
C SER A 142 12.37 14.08 5.13
N ALA A 143 12.89 13.51 4.03
CA ALA A 143 12.18 12.61 3.15
C ALA A 143 12.56 11.15 3.42
N GLY A 144 11.57 10.30 3.64
CA GLY A 144 11.77 8.86 3.78
C GLY A 144 11.72 8.16 2.42
N VAL A 145 12.49 7.08 2.25
CA VAL A 145 12.42 6.22 1.06
C VAL A 145 12.22 4.76 1.48
N ILE A 146 11.21 4.10 0.90
CA ILE A 146 10.88 2.70 1.18
C ILE A 146 10.79 1.93 -0.13
N GLN A 147 11.38 0.73 -0.14
CA GLN A 147 11.27 -0.22 -1.23
C GLN A 147 10.08 -1.17 -1.01
N TYR A 148 9.39 -1.56 -2.08
CA TYR A 148 8.31 -2.55 -2.04
C TYR A 148 8.58 -3.75 -2.96
#